data_AF-A0A0V0PW02-F1
#
_entry.id   AF-A0A0V0PW02-F1
#
_cell.length_a   1.000
_cell.length_b   1.000
_cell.length_c   1.000
_cell.angle_alpha   90.00
_cell.angle_beta   90.00
_cell.angle_gamma   90.00
#
_symmetry.space_group_name_H-M   'P 1'
#
loop_
_entity.id
_entity.type
_entity.pdbx_description
1 polymer ?
#
loop_
_entity_poly.entity_id
_entity_poly.type
_entity_poly.pdbx_seq_one_letter_code
_entity_poly.pdbx_strand_id
1 'polypeptide(L)'
;MLKVEPARELRWLGRLFLPHALDGEHYFILDERQGSTYLIHGEGFHGVLLGFIDAKRFGADFERMNAALKARVEAGQSPRERSGDAQ
;
A
#
# COMPACT_ATOMS: atom_id res chain seq x y z
N MET A 1 7.38 0.10 -11.01
CA MET A 1 6.68 1.17 -10.28
C MET A 1 5.66 1.79 -11.22
N LEU A 2 4.45 2.09 -10.77
CA LEU A 2 3.39 2.63 -11.63
C LEU A 2 3.14 4.13 -11.37
N LYS A 3 3.17 4.57 -10.10
CA LYS A 3 3.01 5.99 -9.75
C LYS A 3 3.71 6.33 -8.44
N VAL A 4 4.40 7.47 -8.38
CA VAL A 4 5.03 8.01 -7.17
C VAL A 4 4.72 9.49 -7.09
N GLU A 5 3.76 9.84 -6.25
CA GLU A 5 3.43 11.21 -5.89
C GLU A 5 3.61 11.38 -4.38
N PRO A 6 4.68 12.06 -3.93
CA PRO A 6 4.96 12.24 -2.52
C PRO A 6 3.75 12.77 -1.75
N ALA A 7 3.48 12.16 -0.58
CA ALA A 7 2.36 12.50 0.30
C ALA A 7 0.95 12.41 -0.34
N ARG A 8 0.81 11.83 -1.54
CA ARG A 8 -0.48 11.72 -2.25
C ARG A 8 -0.76 10.31 -2.73
N GLU A 9 0.14 9.71 -3.50
CA GLU A 9 -0.10 8.38 -4.08
C GLU A 9 1.18 7.57 -4.27
N LEU A 10 1.10 6.28 -3.95
CA LEU A 10 2.11 5.29 -4.25
C LEU A 10 1.42 4.11 -4.94
N ARG A 11 1.79 3.80 -6.18
CA ARG A 11 1.22 2.66 -6.94
C ARG A 11 2.32 1.82 -7.56
N TRP A 12 2.22 0.50 -7.43
CA TRP A 12 3.19 -0.41 -8.00
C TRP A 12 2.56 -1.72 -8.43
N LEU A 13 3.21 -2.38 -9.40
CA LEU A 13 2.83 -3.70 -9.86
C LEU A 13 3.63 -4.74 -9.08
N GLY A 14 2.95 -5.50 -8.22
CA GLY A 14 3.39 -6.78 -7.70
C GLY A 14 3.22 -7.87 -8.77
N ARG A 15 4.16 -8.80 -8.83
CA ARG A 15 4.12 -9.94 -9.76
C ARG A 15 4.21 -11.22 -8.95
N LEU A 16 3.23 -12.09 -9.07
CA LEU A 16 3.22 -13.40 -8.42
C LEU A 16 3.49 -14.49 -9.47
N PHE A 17 4.53 -15.29 -9.24
CA PHE A 17 5.00 -16.35 -10.14
C PHE A 17 5.61 -15.87 -11.47
N LEU A 18 4.78 -15.64 -12.49
CA LEU A 18 5.20 -15.32 -13.85
C LEU A 18 4.48 -14.04 -14.32
N PRO A 19 5.14 -13.17 -15.11
CA PRO A 19 4.48 -12.01 -15.70
C PRO A 19 3.19 -12.42 -16.43
N HIS A 20 2.11 -11.67 -16.26
CA HIS A 20 0.79 -11.90 -16.87
C HIS A 20 -0.02 -13.08 -16.32
N ALA A 21 0.58 -13.99 -15.54
CA ALA A 21 -0.17 -15.07 -14.92
C ALA A 21 -1.01 -14.53 -13.76
N LEU A 22 -0.39 -13.71 -12.92
CA LEU A 22 -0.98 -13.14 -11.71
C LEU A 22 -0.22 -11.88 -11.31
N ASP A 23 -0.67 -10.77 -11.86
CA ASP A 23 -0.15 -9.44 -11.55
C ASP A 23 -1.09 -8.77 -10.54
N GLY A 24 -0.53 -8.22 -9.46
CA GLY A 24 -1.26 -7.50 -8.42
C GLY A 24 -0.88 -6.02 -8.45
N GLU A 25 -1.78 -5.14 -8.86
CA GLU A 25 -1.57 -3.70 -8.76
C GLU A 25 -1.90 -3.24 -7.35
N HIS A 26 -0.89 -2.83 -6.60
CA HIS A 26 -1.07 -2.25 -5.27
C HIS A 26 -1.08 -0.74 -5.35
N TYR A 27 -1.91 -0.11 -4.52
CA TYR A 27 -1.95 1.35 -4.40
C TYR A 27 -2.15 1.78 -2.95
N PHE A 28 -1.52 2.90 -2.60
CA PHE A 28 -1.79 3.72 -1.42
C PHE A 28 -2.14 5.12 -1.87
N ILE A 29 -3.31 5.62 -1.46
CA ILE A 29 -3.77 6.98 -1.71
C ILE A 29 -3.96 7.66 -0.36
N LEU A 30 -3.32 8.81 -0.18
CA LEU A 30 -3.36 9.60 1.03
C LEU A 30 -4.24 10.82 0.77
N ASP A 31 -5.35 10.87 1.48
CA ASP A 31 -6.25 12.01 1.48
C ASP A 31 -6.12 12.76 2.80
N GLU A 32 -5.68 14.01 2.70
CA GLU A 32 -5.48 14.87 3.85
C GLU A 32 -6.84 15.32 4.40
N ARG A 33 -7.06 15.06 5.69
CA ARG A 33 -8.26 15.48 6.42
C ARG A 33 -7.79 16.33 7.60
N GLN A 34 -8.61 17.24 8.10
CA GLN A 34 -8.19 18.20 9.14
C GLN A 34 -7.47 17.50 10.32
N GLY A 35 -6.13 17.65 10.38
CA GLY A 35 -5.29 17.01 11.41
C GLY A 35 -5.15 15.49 11.32
N SER A 36 -5.57 14.84 10.24
CA SER A 36 -5.48 13.39 10.05
C SER A 36 -5.25 13.02 8.57
N THR A 37 -4.96 11.76 8.30
CA THR A 37 -4.84 11.26 6.93
C THR A 37 -5.78 10.08 6.76
N TYR A 38 -6.66 10.18 5.78
CA TYR A 38 -7.47 9.06 5.34
C TYR A 38 -6.65 8.26 4.31
N LEU A 39 -6.21 7.07 4.72
CA LEU A 39 -5.50 6.14 3.84
C LEU A 39 -6.50 5.24 3.13
N ILE A 40 -6.45 5.25 1.80
CA ILE A 40 -7.16 4.30 0.94
C ILE A 40 -6.09 3.39 0.32
N HIS A 41 -6.21 2.09 0.54
CA HIS A 41 -5.30 1.12 -0.05
C HIS A 41 -6.03 -0.11 -0.55
N GLY A 42 -5.37 -0.83 -1.44
CA GLY A 42 -5.89 -2.08 -1.98
C GLY A 42 -4.95 -2.71 -2.98
N GLU A 43 -5.40 -3.85 -3.50
CA GLU A 43 -4.72 -4.62 -4.52
C GLU A 43 -5.74 -5.02 -5.60
N GLY A 44 -5.49 -4.58 -6.83
CA GLY A 44 -6.23 -4.99 -8.03
C GLY A 44 -5.51 -6.14 -8.71
N PHE A 45 -6.12 -7.31 -8.78
CA PHE A 45 -5.51 -8.47 -9.43
C PHE A 45 -5.91 -8.57 -10.91
N HIS A 46 -4.93 -8.84 -11.76
CA HIS A 46 -5.09 -9.04 -13.20
C HIS A 46 -4.32 -10.29 -13.63
N GLY A 47 -4.88 -11.06 -14.58
CA GLY A 47 -4.19 -12.20 -15.17
C GLY A 47 -5.08 -13.39 -15.47
N VAL A 48 -4.52 -14.36 -16.20
CA VAL A 48 -5.24 -15.56 -16.66
C VAL A 48 -5.62 -16.48 -15.50
N LEU A 49 -4.88 -16.45 -14.40
CA LEU A 49 -5.11 -17.32 -13.23
C LEU A 49 -5.97 -16.68 -12.14
N LEU A 50 -6.59 -15.51 -12.39
CA LEU A 50 -7.40 -14.80 -11.40
C LEU A 50 -8.55 -15.67 -10.84
N GLY A 51 -9.16 -16.50 -11.69
CA GLY A 51 -10.26 -17.39 -11.31
C GLY A 51 -9.90 -18.45 -10.26
N PHE A 52 -8.61 -18.66 -9.97
CA PHE A 52 -8.14 -19.60 -8.94
C PHE A 52 -7.88 -18.92 -7.59
N ILE A 53 -8.03 -17.60 -7.49
CA ILE A 53 -7.85 -16.85 -6.24
C ILE A 53 -9.21 -16.47 -5.67
N ASP A 54 -9.40 -16.77 -4.38
CA ASP A 54 -10.45 -16.12 -3.59
C ASP A 54 -9.90 -14.82 -2.99
N ALA A 55 -10.31 -13.68 -3.56
CA ALA A 55 -9.89 -12.37 -3.07
C ALA A 55 -10.37 -12.08 -1.63
N LYS A 56 -11.45 -12.72 -1.17
CA LYS A 56 -11.98 -12.51 0.19
C LYS A 56 -11.01 -12.97 1.27
N ARG A 57 -10.13 -13.93 0.95
CA ARG A 57 -9.12 -14.45 1.90
C ARG A 57 -8.17 -13.37 2.40
N PHE A 58 -7.97 -12.30 1.63
CA PHE A 58 -7.04 -11.22 1.97
C PHE A 58 -7.67 -10.15 2.88
N GLY A 59 -9.00 -10.15 3.07
CA GLY A 59 -9.68 -9.12 3.86
C GLY A 59 -9.11 -8.96 5.28
N ALA A 60 -8.90 -10.09 5.97
CA ALA A 60 -8.30 -10.09 7.29
C ALA A 60 -6.86 -9.56 7.31
N ASP A 61 -6.11 -9.70 6.21
CA ASP A 61 -4.74 -9.22 6.10
C ASP A 61 -4.71 -7.69 5.96
N PHE A 62 -5.63 -7.12 5.18
CA PHE A 62 -5.81 -5.68 5.07
C PHE A 62 -6.25 -5.05 6.41
N GLU A 63 -7.13 -5.71 7.16
CA GLU A 63 -7.52 -5.26 8.51
C GLU A 63 -6.35 -5.28 9.48
N ARG A 64 -5.52 -6.34 9.47
CA ARG A 64 -4.30 -6.41 10.29
C ARG A 64 -3.31 -5.30 9.91
N MET A 65 -3.17 -5.00 8.62
CA MET A 65 -2.33 -3.89 8.17
C MET A 65 -2.84 -2.54 8.68
N ASN A 66 -4.15 -2.29 8.62
CA ASN A 66 -4.77 -1.07 9.16
C ASN A 66 -4.47 -0.90 10.65
N ALA A 67 -4.66 -1.95 11.44
CA ALA A 67 -4.42 -1.92 12.87
C ALA A 67 -2.93 -1.66 13.19
N ALA A 68 -2.02 -2.35 12.50
CA ALA A 68 -0.58 -2.19 12.69
C ALA A 68 -0.10 -0.79 12.29
N LEU A 69 -0.60 -0.25 11.17
CA LEU A 69 -0.24 1.08 10.71
C LEU A 69 -0.74 2.17 11.66
N LYS A 70 -2.00 2.06 12.12
CA LYS A 70 -2.57 2.97 13.11
C LYS A 70 -1.72 2.99 14.38
N ALA A 71 -1.42 1.82 14.95
CA ALA A 71 -0.59 1.71 16.15
C ALA A 71 0.80 2.35 15.97
N ARG A 72 1.43 2.14 14.80
CA ARG A 72 2.73 2.74 14.49
C ARG A 72 2.70 4.27 14.44
N VAL A 73 1.68 4.84 13.79
CA VAL A 73 1.52 6.29 13.65
C VAL A 73 1.21 6.93 15.01
N GLU A 74 0.32 6.32 15.79
CA GLU A 74 -0.06 6.82 17.12
C GLU A 74 1.06 6.72 18.15
N ALA A 75 1.97 5.75 18.00
CA ALA A 75 3.18 5.67 18.80
C ALA A 75 4.22 6.77 18.51
N GLY A 76 3.92 7.72 17.61
CA GLY A 76 4.81 8.82 17.26
C GLY A 76 6.07 8.39 16.51
N GLN A 77 6.05 7.19 15.90
CA GLN A 77 7.14 6.70 15.06
C GLN A 77 7.07 7.36 13.67
N SER A 78 7.16 8.70 13.63
CA SER A 78 7.45 9.42 12.42
C SER A 78 8.82 8.98 11.91
N PRO A 79 9.02 8.71 10.61
CA PRO A 79 10.36 8.54 10.06
C PRO A 79 11.21 9.72 10.55
N ARG A 80 12.37 9.43 11.17
CA ARG A 80 13.32 10.49 11.48
C ARG A 80 13.54 11.26 10.18
N GLU A 81 13.23 12.55 10.19
CA GLU A 81 13.80 13.44 9.18
C GLU A 81 15.30 13.13 9.18
N ARG A 82 15.85 12.70 8.05
CA ARG A 82 17.31 12.66 7.89
C ARG A 82 17.75 14.11 7.91
N SER A 83 18.04 14.60 9.10
CA SER A 83 18.86 15.78 9.33
C SER A 83 20.23 15.50 8.69
N GLY A 84 20.53 16.24 7.62
CA GLY A 84 21.91 16.55 7.22
C GLY A 84 22.69 15.47 6.46
N ASP A 85 23.37 15.98 5.42
CA ASP A 85 24.72 15.59 4.97
C ASP A 85 24.83 14.70 3.72
N ALA A 86 24.97 15.35 2.57
CA ALA A 86 26.27 15.37 1.89
C ALA A 86 26.41 16.67 1.05
N GLN A 87 27.55 17.32 1.24
CA GLN A 87 28.12 18.40 0.42
C GLN A 87 28.31 17.98 -1.04
#